data_AF-A0AA40VLC2-F1
#
_entry.id   AF-A0AA40VLC2-F1
#
_cell.length_a   1.000
_cell.length_b   1.000
_cell.length_c   1.000
_cell.angle_alpha   90.00
_cell.angle_beta   90.00
_cell.angle_gamma   90.00
#
_symmetry.space_group_name_H-M   'P 1'
#
loop_
_entity.id
_entity.type
_entity.pdbx_description
1 polymer ?
#
loop_
_entity_poly.entity_id
_entity_poly.type
_entity_poly.pdbx_seq_one_letter_code
_entity_poly.pdbx_strand_id
1 'polypeptide(L)'
;MEAERWTAFRSHYGIDALYCQPGIRGAHEKGGVEGQIGWFRRNHLVPVPEVATLAELNAMIDRWDQEDDARRIRSRPRTIGEYFAAEQPLLAPLPESSSRPADCPHRGSTATARSASG
;
A
#
# COMPACT_ATOMS: atom_id res chain seq x y z
N MET A 1 8.47 5.66 -19.56
CA MET A 1 9.20 4.39 -19.73
C MET A 1 9.53 3.87 -18.34
N GLU A 2 9.24 2.61 -18.08
CA GLU A 2 9.35 2.00 -16.75
C GLU A 2 10.79 1.54 -16.50
N ALA A 3 11.30 1.68 -15.26
CA ALA A 3 12.64 1.22 -14.92
C ALA A 3 12.68 -0.32 -14.89
N GLU A 4 13.70 -0.94 -15.49
CA GLU A 4 13.81 -2.41 -15.57
C GLU A 4 13.75 -3.11 -14.20
N ARG A 5 14.37 -2.50 -13.18
CA ARG A 5 14.31 -3.02 -11.80
C ARG A 5 12.90 -3.00 -11.21
N TRP A 6 12.08 -2.02 -11.58
CA TRP A 6 10.69 -1.94 -11.13
C TRP A 6 9.83 -2.97 -11.85
N THR A 7 10.03 -3.19 -13.15
CA THR A 7 9.39 -4.28 -13.89
C THR A 7 9.69 -5.64 -13.26
N ALA A 8 10.97 -5.91 -12.94
CA ALA A 8 11.37 -7.16 -12.28
C ALA A 8 10.70 -7.35 -10.90
N PHE A 9 10.64 -6.29 -10.10
CA PHE A 9 9.97 -6.28 -8.80
C PHE A 9 8.50 -6.65 -8.91
N ARG A 10 7.74 -5.92 -9.73
CA ARG A 10 6.29 -6.14 -9.82
C ARG A 10 5.97 -7.51 -10.43
N SER A 11 6.78 -8.01 -11.35
CA SER A 11 6.62 -9.37 -11.90
C SER A 11 6.90 -10.46 -10.85
N HIS A 12 7.89 -10.29 -9.99
CA HIS A 12 8.22 -11.25 -8.94
C HIS A 12 7.10 -11.37 -7.90
N TYR A 13 6.50 -10.25 -7.51
CA TYR A 13 5.42 -10.20 -6.51
C TYR A 13 4.01 -10.29 -7.10
N GLY A 14 3.85 -10.47 -8.42
CA GLY A 14 2.54 -10.52 -9.06
C GLY A 14 1.73 -9.22 -8.94
N ILE A 15 2.41 -8.07 -8.93
CA ILE A 15 1.80 -6.74 -8.78
C ILE A 15 1.47 -6.15 -10.15
N ASP A 16 0.23 -5.76 -10.34
CA ASP A 16 -0.22 -4.92 -11.45
C ASP A 16 -0.08 -3.44 -11.08
N ALA A 17 0.78 -2.71 -11.82
CA ALA A 17 1.03 -1.30 -11.58
C ALA A 17 0.00 -0.43 -12.31
N LEU A 18 -0.75 0.38 -11.56
CA LEU A 18 -1.65 1.40 -12.09
C LEU A 18 -1.09 2.78 -11.76
N TYR A 19 -0.80 3.57 -12.79
CA TYR A 19 -0.24 4.92 -12.63
C TYR A 19 -1.35 5.98 -12.73
N CYS A 20 -1.27 6.99 -11.86
CA CYS A 20 -2.26 8.05 -11.86
C CYS A 20 -2.22 8.90 -13.13
N GLN A 21 -3.39 9.38 -13.57
CA GLN A 21 -3.44 10.33 -14.67
C GLN A 21 -2.75 11.66 -14.27
N PRO A 22 -1.90 12.24 -15.14
CA PRO A 22 -1.23 13.49 -14.82
C PRO A 22 -2.20 14.68 -14.81
N GLY A 23 -1.89 15.68 -14.00
CA GLY A 23 -2.61 16.95 -13.93
C GLY A 23 -3.94 16.88 -13.17
N ILE A 24 -4.76 17.93 -13.33
CA ILE A 24 -6.00 18.10 -12.55
C ILE A 24 -7.00 16.94 -12.71
N ARG A 25 -6.95 16.24 -13.85
CA ARG A 25 -7.85 15.13 -14.14
C ARG A 25 -7.60 13.91 -13.24
N GLY A 26 -6.37 13.62 -12.84
CA GLY A 26 -6.06 12.48 -11.94
C GLY A 26 -5.94 12.84 -10.47
N ALA A 27 -6.11 14.12 -10.10
CA ALA A 27 -5.96 14.57 -8.71
C ALA A 27 -6.90 13.84 -7.72
N HIS A 28 -8.09 13.45 -8.18
CA HIS A 28 -9.08 12.74 -7.36
C HIS A 28 -8.67 11.31 -7.00
N GLU A 29 -7.72 10.70 -7.73
CA GLU A 29 -7.27 9.33 -7.50
C GLU A 29 -6.49 9.17 -6.18
N LYS A 30 -5.94 10.26 -5.63
CA LYS A 30 -5.12 10.25 -4.40
C LYS A 30 -5.81 10.83 -3.17
N GLY A 31 -7.01 11.38 -3.29
CA GLY A 31 -7.65 12.13 -2.20
C GLY A 31 -7.89 11.33 -0.91
N GLY A 32 -8.09 10.01 -1.02
CA GLY A 32 -8.21 9.13 0.15
C GLY A 32 -6.90 9.01 0.93
N VAL A 33 -5.79 8.77 0.22
CA VAL A 33 -4.45 8.61 0.80
C VAL A 33 -3.97 9.93 1.41
N GLU A 34 -4.12 11.04 0.69
CA GLU A 34 -3.74 12.37 1.19
C GLU A 34 -4.51 12.75 2.46
N GLY A 35 -5.80 12.43 2.51
CA GLY A 35 -6.63 12.64 3.68
C GLY A 35 -6.16 11.85 4.90
N GLN A 36 -5.81 10.58 4.71
CA GLN A 36 -5.31 9.71 5.78
C GLN A 36 -3.93 10.15 6.27
N ILE A 37 -3.02 10.52 5.37
CA ILE A 37 -1.71 11.08 5.72
C ILE A 37 -1.88 12.37 6.54
N GLY A 38 -2.75 13.27 6.09
CA GLY A 38 -3.04 14.50 6.82
C GLY A 38 -3.61 14.25 8.22
N TRP A 39 -4.50 13.25 8.34
CA TRP A 39 -5.05 12.84 9.63
C TRP A 39 -3.95 12.28 10.55
N PHE A 40 -3.16 11.30 10.09
CA PHE A 40 -2.11 10.67 10.91
C PHE A 40 -1.12 11.72 11.45
N ARG A 41 -0.64 12.62 10.57
CA ARG A 41 0.29 13.67 10.97
C ARG A 41 -0.29 14.59 12.05
N ARG A 42 -1.54 15.04 11.91
CA ARG A 42 -2.18 15.94 12.88
C ARG A 42 -2.44 15.30 14.24
N ASN A 43 -2.62 13.99 14.29
CA ASN A 43 -2.95 13.29 15.54
C ASN A 43 -1.70 12.75 16.27
N HIS A 44 -0.61 12.47 15.55
CA HIS A 44 0.55 11.79 16.13
C HIS A 44 1.87 12.57 16.01
N LEU A 45 2.01 13.39 14.95
CA LEU A 45 3.26 14.08 14.63
C LEU A 45 3.16 15.61 14.80
N VAL A 46 2.10 16.10 15.46
CA VAL A 46 1.90 17.51 15.77
C VAL A 46 1.45 17.68 17.23
N PRO A 47 2.25 18.37 18.08
CA PRO A 47 3.62 18.81 17.81
C PRO A 47 4.55 17.63 17.48
N VAL A 48 5.68 17.91 16.82
CA VAL A 48 6.66 16.87 16.46
C VAL A 48 7.14 16.19 17.75
N PRO A 49 7.08 14.85 17.86
CA PRO A 49 7.54 14.14 19.04
C PRO A 49 9.02 14.40 19.31
N GLU A 50 9.34 14.76 20.55
CA GLU A 50 10.72 14.83 21.02
C GLU A 50 11.15 13.43 21.48
N VAL A 51 12.08 12.84 20.74
CA VAL A 51 12.65 11.52 21.01
C VAL A 51 14.17 11.57 20.91
N ALA A 52 14.85 10.69 21.64
CA ALA A 52 16.31 10.62 21.64
C ALA A 52 16.85 9.84 20.43
N THR A 53 16.06 8.92 19.86
CA THR A 53 16.49 8.06 18.77
C THR A 53 15.40 7.82 17.72
N LEU A 54 15.82 7.45 16.50
CA LEU A 54 14.89 7.00 15.47
C LEU A 54 14.17 5.70 15.86
N ALA A 55 14.80 4.85 16.67
CA ALA A 55 14.18 3.62 17.15
C ALA A 55 12.98 3.91 18.06
N GLU A 56 13.08 4.91 18.93
CA GLU A 56 11.96 5.38 19.76
C GLU A 56 10.82 5.92 18.89
N LEU A 57 11.12 6.74 17.88
CA LEU A 57 10.11 7.23 16.94
C LEU A 57 9.41 6.08 16.20
N ASN A 58 10.16 5.10 15.70
CA ASN A 58 9.59 3.95 15.01
C ASN A 58 8.67 3.13 15.93
N ALA A 59 9.08 2.88 17.18
CA ALA A 59 8.23 2.18 18.15
C ALA A 59 6.92 2.93 18.43
N MET A 60 6.96 4.27 18.47
CA MET A 60 5.75 5.08 18.59
C MET A 60 4.85 4.94 17.35
N ILE A 61 5.43 4.99 16.15
CA ILE A 61 4.71 4.82 14.88
C ILE A 61 4.07 3.43 14.79
N ASP A 62 4.81 2.36 15.12
CA ASP A 62 4.31 0.99 15.08
C ASP A 62 3.10 0.80 16.01
N ARG A 63 3.12 1.43 17.19
CA ARG A 63 1.98 1.42 18.10
C ARG A 63 0.79 2.16 17.51
N TRP A 64 0.98 3.36 16.97
CA TRP A 64 -0.11 4.14 16.39
C TRP A 64 -0.73 3.47 15.15
N ASP A 65 0.08 2.77 14.36
CA ASP A 65 -0.38 1.98 13.22
C ASP A 65 -1.29 0.83 13.67
N GLN A 66 -0.88 0.09 14.71
CA GLN A 66 -1.71 -0.97 15.31
C GLN A 66 -2.99 -0.42 15.94
N GLU A 67 -2.93 0.74 16.60
CA GLU A 67 -4.12 1.41 17.15
C GLU A 67 -5.11 1.83 16.05
N ASP A 68 -4.63 2.06 14.82
CA ASP A 68 -5.44 2.48 13.69
C ASP A 68 -6.44 1.39 13.25
N ASP A 69 -6.12 0.11 13.49
CA ASP A 69 -7.02 -1.02 13.18
C ASP A 69 -8.38 -0.92 13.88
N ALA A 70 -8.42 -0.28 15.06
CA ALA A 70 -9.65 -0.07 15.80
C ALA A 70 -10.48 1.12 15.28
N ARG A 71 -9.93 1.96 14.39
CA ARG A 71 -10.59 3.17 13.91
C ARG A 71 -11.61 2.87 12.80
N ARG A 72 -12.68 3.66 12.77
CA ARG A 72 -13.61 3.74 11.62
C ARG A 72 -13.28 4.95 10.76
N ILE A 73 -13.18 4.74 9.44
CA ILE A 73 -12.94 5.82 8.48
C ILE A 73 -14.28 6.46 8.07
N ARG A 74 -14.48 7.74 8.41
CA ARG A 74 -15.70 8.50 8.08
C ARG A 74 -16.96 7.77 8.55
N SER A 75 -17.92 7.54 7.65
CA SER A 75 -19.19 6.86 7.90
C SER A 75 -19.14 5.35 7.64
N ARG A 76 -17.93 4.75 7.49
CA ARG A 76 -17.84 3.30 7.27
C ARG A 76 -18.35 2.52 8.49
N PRO A 77 -19.13 1.44 8.28
CA PRO A 77 -19.78 0.70 9.36
C PRO A 77 -18.82 -0.15 10.19
N ARG A 78 -17.67 -0.54 9.63
CA ARG A 78 -16.67 -1.42 10.25
C ARG A 78 -15.34 -0.70 10.47
N THR A 79 -14.53 -1.20 11.39
CA THR A 79 -13.18 -0.70 11.63
C THR A 79 -12.23 -1.09 10.50
N ILE A 80 -11.06 -0.45 10.44
CA ILE A 80 -9.99 -0.78 9.48
C ILE A 80 -9.59 -2.26 9.62
N GLY A 81 -9.34 -2.72 10.84
CA GLY A 81 -8.97 -4.11 11.13
C GLY A 81 -10.06 -5.11 10.76
N GLU A 82 -11.35 -4.77 10.94
CA GLU A 82 -12.47 -5.64 10.51
C GLU A 82 -12.55 -5.77 8.98
N TYR A 83 -12.28 -4.70 8.24
CA TYR A 83 -12.18 -4.77 6.77
C TYR A 83 -10.97 -5.58 6.35
N PHE A 84 -9.81 -5.33 6.94
CA PHE A 84 -8.58 -6.07 6.63
C PHE A 84 -8.75 -7.56 6.91
N ALA A 85 -9.29 -7.96 8.06
CA ALA A 85 -9.54 -9.36 8.40
C ALA A 85 -10.47 -10.07 7.39
N ALA A 86 -11.43 -9.34 6.80
CA ALA A 86 -12.31 -9.88 5.77
C ALA A 86 -11.60 -10.07 4.41
N GLU A 87 -10.62 -9.21 4.09
CA GLU A 87 -9.89 -9.25 2.82
C GLU A 87 -8.61 -10.11 2.89
N GLN A 88 -7.99 -10.24 4.07
CA GLN A 88 -6.77 -11.01 4.29
C GLN A 88 -6.80 -12.44 3.71
N PRO A 89 -7.87 -13.26 3.88
CA PRO A 89 -7.91 -14.60 3.29
C PRO A 89 -8.00 -14.61 1.75
N LEU A 90 -8.27 -13.46 1.12
CA LEU A 90 -8.33 -13.30 -0.33
C LEU A 90 -6.97 -12.91 -0.94
N LEU A 91 -5.96 -12.61 -0.10
CA LEU A 91 -4.64 -12.21 -0.56
C LEU A 91 -3.87 -13.41 -1.14
N ALA A 92 -3.13 -13.16 -2.23
CA ALA A 92 -2.23 -14.16 -2.79
C ALA A 92 -1.08 -14.46 -1.81
N PRO A 93 -0.59 -15.71 -1.76
CA PRO A 93 0.59 -16.04 -0.98
C PRO A 93 1.82 -15.31 -1.52
N LEU A 94 2.77 -15.01 -0.63
CA LEU A 94 4.07 -14.49 -1.04
C LEU A 94 4.84 -15.56 -1.84
N PRO A 95 5.67 -15.14 -2.81
CA PRO A 95 6.52 -16.08 -3.55
C PRO A 95 7.48 -16.83 -2.61
N GLU A 96 7.64 -18.14 -2.83
CA GLU A 96 8.44 -19.03 -1.96
C GLU A 96 9.94 -18.74 -2.00
N SER A 97 10.43 -18.19 -3.12
CA SER A 97 11.83 -17.81 -3.26
C SER A 97 12.05 -16.40 -2.69
N SER A 98 12.79 -16.29 -1.59
CA SER A 98 13.27 -15.01 -1.05
C SER A 98 14.34 -14.32 -1.93
N SER A 99 14.57 -14.82 -3.15
CA SER A 99 15.59 -14.31 -4.06
C SER A 99 15.27 -12.88 -4.46
N ARG A 100 16.31 -12.04 -4.51
CA ARG A 100 16.16 -10.63 -4.84
C ARG A 100 15.46 -10.50 -6.21
N PRO A 101 14.57 -9.50 -6.40
CA PRO A 101 13.84 -9.33 -7.67
C PRO A 101 14.72 -9.30 -8.94
N ALA A 102 16.00 -8.94 -8.79
CA ALA A 102 16.99 -8.94 -9.87
C ALA A 102 17.31 -10.34 -10.44
N ASP A 103 16.98 -11.41 -9.71
CA ASP A 103 17.28 -12.80 -10.08
C ASP A 103 16.09 -13.49 -10.76
N CYS A 104 14.93 -12.83 -10.87
CA CYS A 104 13.76 -13.39 -11.53
C CYS A 104 13.92 -13.28 -13.06
N PRO A 105 14.03 -14.40 -13.81
CA PRO A 105 14.10 -14.33 -15.26
C PRO A 105 12.83 -13.66 -15.77
N HIS A 106 12.97 -12.65 -16.63
CA HIS A 106 11.87 -11.94 -17.25
C HIS A 106 10.99 -12.92 -18.04
N ARG A 107 10.02 -13.53 -17.39
CA ARG A 107 8.97 -14.29 -18.06
C ARG A 107 8.07 -13.23 -18.68
N GLY A 108 8.17 -13.05 -19.99
CA GLY A 108 7.40 -12.07 -20.74
C GLY A 108 5.93 -12.12 -20.32
N SER A 109 5.46 -11.04 -19.69
CA SER A 109 4.05 -10.87 -19.36
C SER A 109 3.27 -10.65 -20.65
N THR A 110 2.88 -11.73 -21.34
CA THR A 110 1.72 -11.67 -22.23
C THR A 110 0.50 -11.54 -21.34
N ALA A 111 0.11 -10.30 -21.05
CA ALA A 111 -1.19 -9.99 -20.50
C ALA A 111 -2.25 -10.42 -21.53
N THR A 112 -2.82 -11.62 -21.36
CA THR A 112 -4.05 -11.98 -22.06
C THR A 112 -5.18 -11.29 -21.34
N ALA A 113 -5.68 -10.19 -21.92
CA ALA A 113 -6.94 -9.60 -21.52
C ALA A 113 -8.04 -10.67 -21.61
N ARG A 114 -8.59 -11.09 -20.47
CA ARG A 114 -9.87 -11.80 -20.46
C ARG A 114 -10.96 -10.76 -20.71
N SER A 115 -11.44 -10.72 -21.94
CA SER A 115 -12.72 -10.08 -22.28
C SER A 115 -13.82 -10.75 -21.46
N ALA A 116 -14.44 -10.01 -20.56
CA ALA A 116 -15.73 -10.39 -19.99
C ALA A 116 -16.82 -9.87 -20.93
N SER A 117 -17.44 -10.78 -21.68
CA SER A 117 -18.72 -10.58 -22.35
C SER A 117 -19.70 -11.53 -21.67
N GLY A 118 -20.80 -10.97 -21.15
CA GLY A 118 -21.87 -11.68 -20.45
C GLY A 118 -22.80 -10.69 -19.79
#